data_AF-A0ABD4ZXW1-F1
#
_entry.id   AF-A0ABD4ZXW1-F1
#
_cell.length_a   1.000
_cell.length_b   1.000
_cell.length_c   1.000
_cell.angle_alpha   90.00
_cell.angle_beta   90.00
_cell.angle_gamma   90.00
#
_symmetry.space_group_name_H-M   'P 1'
#
loop_
_entity.id
_entity.type
_entity.pdbx_description
1 polymer ?
#
loop_
_entity_poly.entity_id
_entity_poly.type
_entity_poly.pdbx_seq_one_letter_code
_entity_poly.pdbx_strand_id
1 'polypeptide(L)'
;MSVNTYVYPHPVSVFIIRQLGMTIDEFCELHSYKQGTVASWVTRSRTVKTLPCDFLYCLSLSSGKSMDKVYQELLLLEEEYLKSIQPKRKKKYVE
;
A
#
# COMPACT_ATOMS: atom_id res chain seq x y z
N MET A 1 -7.33 8.85 19.23
CA MET A 1 -6.20 7.95 18.96
C MET A 1 -5.32 8.61 17.92
N SER A 2 -4.02 8.85 18.19
CA SER A 2 -3.13 9.44 17.18
C SER A 2 -2.64 8.34 16.26
N VAL A 3 -3.02 8.44 14.99
CA VAL A 3 -2.57 7.50 13.95
C VAL A 3 -1.09 7.81 13.71
N ASN A 4 -0.22 6.86 14.03
CA ASN A 4 1.22 6.98 13.84
C ASN A 4 1.52 6.94 12.33
N THR A 5 1.61 8.11 11.69
CA THR A 5 1.72 8.30 10.23
C THR A 5 3.14 8.12 9.70
N TYR A 6 4.11 7.75 10.55
CA TYR A 6 5.54 7.82 10.22
C TYR A 6 6.16 6.49 9.76
N VAL A 7 5.37 5.42 9.64
CA VAL A 7 5.86 4.11 9.22
C VAL A 7 5.03 3.66 8.02
N TYR A 8 5.70 3.11 7.01
CA TYR A 8 5.18 2.41 5.84
C TYR A 8 5.05 3.23 4.54
N PRO A 9 6.11 3.21 3.72
CA PRO A 9 6.06 3.64 2.33
C PRO A 9 5.42 2.56 1.41
N HIS A 10 4.94 1.44 1.96
CA HIS A 10 4.42 0.33 1.17
C HIS A 10 3.07 0.69 0.50
N PRO A 11 2.83 0.30 -0.77
CA PRO A 11 1.65 0.71 -1.54
C PRO A 11 0.32 0.41 -0.86
N VAL A 12 0.21 -0.79 -0.26
CA VAL A 12 -0.99 -1.23 0.46
C VAL A 12 -1.30 -0.34 1.67
N SER A 13 -0.29 0.00 2.46
CA SER A 13 -0.44 0.85 3.65
C SER A 13 -0.84 2.27 3.25
N VAL A 14 -0.22 2.81 2.20
CA VAL A 14 -0.53 4.14 1.67
C VAL A 14 -1.96 4.18 1.14
N PHE A 15 -2.39 3.15 0.41
CA PHE A 15 -3.75 3.08 -0.11
C PHE A 15 -4.78 3.06 1.04
N ILE A 16 -4.64 2.18 2.01
CA ILE A 16 -5.60 2.06 3.12
C ILE A 16 -5.66 3.35 3.94
N ILE A 17 -4.50 3.92 4.31
CA ILE A 17 -4.48 5.10 5.18
C ILE A 17 -4.87 6.37 4.43
N ARG A 18 -4.35 6.60 3.21
CA ARG A 18 -4.59 7.86 2.49
C ARG A 18 -5.88 7.84 1.67
N GLN A 19 -6.21 6.73 1.03
CA GLN A 19 -7.39 6.65 0.14
C GLN A 19 -8.64 6.26 0.90
N LEU A 20 -8.56 5.29 1.82
CA LEU A 20 -9.72 4.83 2.60
C LEU A 20 -9.91 5.62 3.90
N GLY A 21 -8.89 6.37 4.35
CA GLY A 21 -8.98 7.19 5.56
C GLY A 21 -9.09 6.40 6.86
N MET A 22 -8.66 5.13 6.86
CA MET A 22 -8.71 4.23 8.01
C MET A 22 -7.35 3.57 8.25
N THR A 23 -7.16 3.01 9.43
CA THR A 23 -5.96 2.25 9.78
C THR A 23 -5.98 0.86 9.13
N ILE A 24 -4.81 0.23 9.03
CA ILE A 24 -4.69 -1.15 8.53
C ILE A 24 -5.48 -2.11 9.43
N ASP A 25 -5.48 -1.86 10.74
CA ASP A 25 -6.17 -2.70 11.72
C ASP A 25 -7.69 -2.62 11.55
N GLU A 26 -8.25 -1.41 11.40
CA GLU A 26 -9.68 -1.21 11.11
C GLU A 26 -10.09 -1.88 9.79
N PHE A 27 -9.26 -1.77 8.74
CA PHE A 27 -9.52 -2.44 7.47
C PHE A 27 -9.51 -3.97 7.63
N CYS A 28 -8.55 -4.51 8.38
CA CYS A 28 -8.45 -5.93 8.64
C CYS A 28 -9.65 -6.44 9.45
N GLU A 29 -10.11 -5.70 10.44
CA GLU A 29 -11.30 -6.02 11.22
C GLU A 29 -12.56 -6.00 10.36
N LEU A 30 -12.74 -4.96 9.54
CA LEU A 30 -13.88 -4.79 8.64
C LEU A 30 -14.05 -5.96 7.65
N HIS A 31 -12.94 -6.43 7.08
CA HIS A 31 -12.93 -7.50 6.07
C HIS A 31 -12.54 -8.88 6.61
N SER A 32 -12.44 -9.04 7.93
CA SER A 32 -12.02 -10.28 8.58
C SER A 32 -10.65 -10.81 8.08
N TYR A 33 -9.75 -9.90 7.72
CA TYR A 33 -8.38 -10.23 7.31
C TYR A 33 -7.46 -10.35 8.53
N LYS A 34 -6.52 -11.29 8.49
CA LYS A 34 -5.48 -11.40 9.53
C LYS A 34 -4.46 -10.28 9.34
N GLN A 35 -4.34 -9.39 10.34
CA GLN A 35 -3.34 -8.31 10.36
C GLN A 35 -1.93 -8.82 10.08
N GLY A 36 -1.55 -9.98 10.65
CA GLY A 36 -0.24 -10.61 10.40
C GLY A 36 0.03 -10.95 8.93
N THR A 37 -1.01 -11.27 8.15
CA THR A 37 -0.89 -11.53 6.72
C THR A 37 -0.57 -10.24 5.96
N VAL A 38 -1.30 -9.16 6.22
CA VAL A 38 -1.06 -7.85 5.58
C VAL A 38 0.31 -7.29 6.00
N ALA A 39 0.67 -7.41 7.28
CA ALA A 39 1.98 -7.04 7.79
C ALA A 39 3.11 -7.84 7.11
N SER A 40 2.91 -9.13 6.82
CA SER A 40 3.90 -9.95 6.09
C SER A 40 4.15 -9.46 4.68
N TRP A 41 3.13 -8.90 4.00
CA TRP A 41 3.28 -8.34 2.66
C TRP A 41 4.09 -7.05 2.68
N VAL A 42 3.80 -6.19 3.66
CA VAL A 42 4.51 -4.92 3.88
C VAL A 42 5.99 -5.17 4.24
N THR A 43 6.25 -6.06 5.20
CA THR A 43 7.61 -6.37 5.66
C THR A 43 8.47 -7.08 4.61
N ARG A 44 7.86 -7.91 3.75
CA ARG A 44 8.56 -8.59 2.65
C ARG A 44 8.58 -7.79 1.35
N SER A 45 8.07 -6.55 1.36
CA SER A 45 7.92 -5.70 0.17
C SER A 45 7.31 -6.48 -1.01
N ARG A 46 6.23 -7.23 -0.74
CA ARG A 46 5.57 -8.03 -1.77
C ARG A 46 5.02 -7.12 -2.85
N THR A 47 5.26 -7.49 -4.11
CA THR A 47 4.76 -6.71 -5.24
C THR A 47 3.24 -6.78 -5.33
N VAL A 48 2.61 -5.70 -5.80
CA VAL A 48 1.15 -5.57 -5.98
C VAL A 48 0.58 -6.71 -6.83
N LYS A 49 1.34 -7.17 -7.84
CA LYS A 49 0.99 -8.31 -8.71
C LYS A 49 0.77 -9.64 -7.97
N THR A 50 1.32 -9.78 -6.76
CA THR A 50 1.24 -11.01 -5.95
C THR A 50 0.18 -10.95 -4.86
N LEU A 51 -0.56 -9.84 -4.80
CA LEU A 51 -1.65 -9.69 -3.84
C LEU A 51 -2.83 -10.60 -4.23
N PRO A 52 -3.51 -11.22 -3.24
CA PRO A 52 -4.69 -12.01 -3.51
C PRO A 52 -5.79 -11.20 -4.20
N CYS A 53 -6.49 -11.82 -5.15
CA CYS A 53 -7.63 -11.20 -5.83
C CYS A 53 -8.73 -10.79 -4.85
N ASP A 54 -8.99 -11.62 -3.84
CA ASP A 54 -9.95 -11.34 -2.76
C ASP A 54 -9.59 -10.07 -1.96
N PHE A 55 -8.29 -9.83 -1.73
CA PHE A 55 -7.84 -8.61 -1.06
C PHE A 55 -8.10 -7.35 -1.90
N LEU A 56 -7.86 -7.42 -3.22
CA LEU A 56 -8.19 -6.35 -4.15
C LEU A 56 -9.71 -6.10 -4.19
N TYR A 57 -10.51 -7.15 -4.07
CA TYR A 57 -11.96 -7.03 -3.97
C TYR A 57 -12.39 -6.30 -2.70
N CYS A 58 -11.84 -6.65 -1.53
CA CYS A 58 -12.10 -5.92 -0.28
C CYS A 58 -11.72 -4.43 -0.36
N LEU A 59 -10.59 -4.11 -1.00
CA LEU A 59 -10.20 -2.72 -1.26
C LEU A 59 -11.18 -2.00 -2.19
N SER A 60 -11.71 -2.70 -3.20
CA SER A 60 -12.73 -2.16 -4.11
C SER A 60 -14.04 -1.84 -3.38
N LEU A 61 -14.46 -2.74 -2.48
CA LEU A 61 -15.65 -2.53 -1.64
C LEU A 61 -15.48 -1.33 -0.72
N SER A 62 -14.35 -1.21 -0.03
CA SER A 62 -14.10 -0.06 0.86
C SER A 62 -13.91 1.26 0.14
N SER A 63 -13.32 1.26 -1.05
CA SER A 63 -13.08 2.49 -1.82
C SER A 63 -14.28 2.93 -2.65
N GLY A 64 -15.28 2.07 -2.84
CA GLY A 64 -16.38 2.30 -3.79
C GLY A 64 -15.91 2.36 -5.25
N LYS A 65 -14.68 1.92 -5.55
CA LYS A 65 -14.10 1.89 -6.89
C LYS A 65 -14.16 0.47 -7.45
N SER A 66 -14.10 0.34 -8.77
CA SER A 66 -13.94 -0.95 -9.42
C SER A 66 -12.54 -1.54 -9.16
N MET A 67 -12.43 -2.87 -9.16
CA MET A 67 -11.16 -3.56 -8.87
C MET A 67 -10.03 -3.18 -9.83
N ASP A 68 -10.33 -2.88 -11.10
CA ASP A 68 -9.34 -2.42 -12.08
C ASP A 68 -8.72 -1.08 -11.69
N LYS A 69 -9.54 -0.13 -11.21
CA LYS A 69 -9.07 1.19 -10.75
C LYS A 69 -8.23 1.06 -9.48
N VAL A 70 -8.67 0.23 -8.54
CA VAL A 70 -7.90 -0.05 -7.31
C VAL A 70 -6.55 -0.65 -7.67
N TYR A 71 -6.52 -1.61 -8.59
CA TYR A 71 -5.27 -2.24 -9.02
C TYR A 71 -4.34 -1.25 -9.72
N GLN A 72 -4.86 -0.40 -10.60
CA GLN A 72 -4.08 0.67 -11.23
C GLN A 72 -3.49 1.66 -10.22
N GLU A 73 -4.29 2.10 -9.24
CA GLU A 73 -3.82 3.00 -8.18
C GLU A 73 -2.72 2.34 -7.33
N LEU A 74 -2.86 1.07 -6.99
CA LEU A 74 -1.82 0.32 -6.27
C LEU A 74 -0.53 0.21 -7.08
N LEU A 75 -0.60 0.02 -8.41
CA LEU A 75 0.59 0.01 -9.28
C LEU A 75 1.29 1.36 -9.31
N LEU A 76 0.56 2.47 -9.35
CA LEU A 76 1.14 3.81 -9.29
C LEU A 76 1.85 4.06 -7.95
N LEU A 77 1.23 3.63 -6.84
CA LEU A 77 1.83 3.70 -5.50
C LEU A 77 3.06 2.79 -5.39
N GLU A 78 3.07 1.63 -6.03
CA GLU A 78 4.24 0.75 -6.13
C GLU A 78 5.39 1.40 -6.90
N GLU A 79 5.10 2.08 -8.01
CA GLU A 79 6.11 2.79 -8.76
C GLU A 79 6.72 3.95 -7.95
N GLU A 80 5.88 4.72 -7.24
CA GLU A 80 6.33 5.79 -6.34
C GLU A 80 7.18 5.22 -5.18
N TYR A 81 6.74 4.11 -4.59
CA TYR A 81 7.50 3.39 -3.55
C TYR A 81 8.88 2.97 -4.06
N LEU A 82 8.96 2.32 -5.22
CA LEU A 82 10.22 1.88 -5.82
C LEU A 82 11.14 3.06 -6.16
N LYS A 83 10.58 4.18 -6.67
CA LYS A 83 11.35 5.41 -6.91
C LYS A 83 11.91 6.01 -5.63
N SER A 84 11.17 5.92 -4.52
CA SER A 84 11.62 6.41 -3.21
C SER A 84 12.76 5.58 -2.60
N ILE A 85 12.82 4.28 -2.92
CA ILE A 85 13.86 3.36 -2.46
C ILE A 85 15.12 3.46 -3.33
N GLN A 86 15.00 3.85 -4.59
CA GLN A 86 16.17 4.05 -5.44
C GLN A 86 17.04 5.18 -4.89
N PRO A 87 18.32 4.93 -4.54
CA PRO A 87 19.21 5.97 -4.09
C PRO A 87 19.35 6.99 -5.21
N LYS A 88 18.99 8.26 -4.93
CA LYS A 88 19.19 9.41 -5.83
C LYS A 88 20.54 9.24 -6.53
N ARG A 89 20.52 9.07 -7.86
CA ARG A 89 21.74 9.04 -8.70
C ARG A 89 22.69 10.12 -8.20
N LYS A 90 23.92 9.71 -7.86
CA LYS A 90 24.98 10.54 -7.29
C LYS A 90 24.97 11.94 -7.93
N LYS A 91 24.96 12.98 -7.10
CA LYS A 91 25.24 14.36 -7.55
C LYS A 91 26.57 14.30 -8.32
N LYS A 92 26.55 14.56 -9.63
CA LYS A 92 27.78 14.83 -10.36
C LYS A 92 28.25 16.19 -9.87
N TYR A 93 29.40 16.23 -9.21
CA TYR A 93 30.14 17.48 -9.10
C TYR A 93 30.59 17.86 -10.51
N VAL A 94 30.27 19.08 -10.90
CA VAL A 94 30.80 19.72 -12.11
C VAL A 94 32.12 20.34 -11.66
N GLU A 95 33.23 19.95 -12.29
CA GLU A 95 34.54 20.61 -12.17
C GLU A 95 34.52 21.98 -12.86
#